data_AF-A0A944ZZF8-F1
#
_entry.id   AF-A0A944ZZF8-F1
#
_cell.length_a   1.000
_cell.length_b   1.000
_cell.length_c   1.000
_cell.angle_alpha   90.00
_cell.angle_beta   90.00
_cell.angle_gamma   90.00
#
_symmetry.space_group_name_H-M   'P 1'
#
loop_
_entity.id
_entity.type
_entity.pdbx_description
1 polymer ?
#
loop_
_entity_poly.entity_id
_entity_poly.type
_entity_poly.pdbx_seq_one_letter_code
_entity_poly.pdbx_strand_id
1 'polypeptide(L)'
;MNPPAILMVNTFRLDGDYNDVSTAYDKIRKKDPAMGVDTASRLNEPTHPQSITAIDIVTNRGIDEIRNMLGDLAVSVEEPSDEVLEDAMM
;
A
#
# COMPACT_ATOMS: atom_id res chain seq x y z
N MET A 1 -30.01 -16.19 -4.67
CA MET A 1 -29.10 -15.48 -3.75
C MET A 1 -27.87 -15.12 -4.56
N ASN A 2 -27.66 -13.84 -4.88
CA ASN A 2 -26.36 -13.41 -5.41
C ASN A 2 -25.34 -13.58 -4.26
N PRO A 3 -24.15 -14.13 -4.50
CA PRO A 3 -23.10 -14.08 -3.50
C PRO A 3 -22.85 -12.60 -3.16
N PRO A 4 -22.51 -12.26 -1.90
CA PRO A 4 -22.04 -10.92 -1.59
C PRO A 4 -20.89 -10.65 -2.55
N ALA A 5 -20.94 -9.52 -3.27
CA ALA A 5 -19.81 -9.06 -4.04
C ALA A 5 -18.65 -9.01 -3.03
N ILE A 6 -17.71 -9.94 -3.15
CA ILE A 6 -16.45 -9.87 -2.42
C ILE A 6 -15.88 -8.55 -2.91
N LEU A 7 -15.93 -7.52 -2.05
CA LEU A 7 -15.17 -6.30 -2.26
C LEU A 7 -13.74 -6.79 -2.44
N MET A 8 -13.24 -6.79 -3.68
CA MET A 8 -11.87 -7.14 -3.98
C MET A 8 -11.02 -6.05 -3.36
N VAL A 9 -10.55 -6.32 -2.14
CA VAL A 9 -9.62 -5.46 -1.43
C VAL A 9 -8.24 -5.85 -1.94
N ASN A 10 -7.62 -4.95 -2.69
CA ASN A 10 -6.26 -5.08 -3.16
C ASN A 10 -5.33 -4.43 -2.14
N THR A 11 -4.20 -5.06 -1.89
CA THR A 11 -3.12 -4.46 -1.11
C THR A 11 -2.05 -3.96 -2.07
N PHE A 12 -1.56 -2.74 -1.86
CA PHE A 12 -0.43 -2.18 -2.60
C PHE A 12 0.57 -1.58 -1.62
N ARG A 13 1.85 -1.66 -1.97
CA ARG A 13 2.93 -0.96 -1.29
C ARG A 13 3.16 0.39 -1.96
N LEU A 14 3.16 1.44 -1.14
CA LEU A 14 3.72 2.74 -1.52
C LEU A 14 5.14 2.78 -0.97
N ASP A 15 6.13 3.05 -1.81
CA ASP A 15 7.53 3.17 -1.42
C ASP A 15 8.15 4.44 -2.01
N GLY A 16 8.90 5.18 -1.19
CA GLY A 16 9.55 6.43 -1.59
C GLY A 16 10.10 7.23 -0.41
N ASP A 17 10.26 8.54 -0.59
CA ASP A 17 10.58 9.42 0.55
C ASP A 17 9.39 9.52 1.50
N TYR A 18 9.63 9.64 2.81
CA TYR A 18 8.57 9.81 3.82
C TYR A 18 7.57 10.91 3.46
N ASN A 19 8.07 12.05 2.95
CA ASN A 19 7.21 13.18 2.61
C ASN A 19 6.32 12.87 1.40
N ASP A 20 6.87 12.16 0.42
CA ASP A 20 6.17 11.79 -0.80
C ASP A 20 5.15 10.68 -0.52
N VAL A 21 5.50 9.68 0.28
CA VAL A 21 4.60 8.59 0.71
C VAL A 21 3.46 9.13 1.57
N SER A 22 3.73 10.04 2.51
CA SER A 22 2.68 10.70 3.28
C SER A 22 1.73 11.49 2.39
N THR A 23 2.26 12.24 1.41
CA THR A 23 1.46 12.98 0.44
C THR A 23 0.64 12.06 -0.47
N ALA A 24 1.24 10.95 -0.92
CA ALA A 24 0.60 9.92 -1.72
C ALA A 24 -0.58 9.29 -0.99
N TYR A 25 -0.37 8.88 0.27
CA TYR A 25 -1.39 8.33 1.14
C TYR A 25 -2.58 9.29 1.29
N ASP A 26 -2.32 10.56 1.62
CA ASP A 26 -3.37 11.58 1.76
C ASP A 26 -4.13 11.84 0.45
N LYS A 27 -3.44 11.84 -0.71
CA LYS A 27 -4.08 12.00 -2.02
C LYS A 27 -5.00 10.83 -2.34
N ILE A 28 -4.55 9.60 -2.12
CA ILE A 28 -5.35 8.40 -2.37
C ILE A 28 -6.54 8.40 -1.42
N ARG A 29 -6.34 8.61 -0.12
CA ARG A 29 -7.42 8.64 0.88
C ARG A 29 -8.51 9.68 0.59
N LYS A 30 -8.14 10.84 0.03
CA LYS A 30 -9.12 11.86 -0.40
C LYS A 30 -9.98 11.41 -1.57
N LYS A 31 -9.45 10.59 -2.48
CA LYS A 31 -10.15 10.06 -3.67
C LYS A 31 -10.83 8.70 -3.40
N ASP A 32 -10.31 7.97 -2.42
CA ASP A 32 -10.79 6.68 -1.97
C ASP A 32 -10.91 6.66 -0.43
N PRO A 33 -12.05 7.08 0.12
CA PRO A 33 -12.26 7.04 1.58
C PRO A 33 -12.36 5.61 2.13
N ALA A 34 -12.50 4.59 1.27
CA ALA A 34 -12.45 3.18 1.67
C ALA A 34 -11.02 2.65 1.79
N MET A 35 -10.02 3.42 1.36
CA MET A 35 -8.61 3.09 1.50
C MET A 35 -8.20 3.11 2.98
N GLY A 36 -7.39 2.14 3.38
CA GLY A 36 -6.82 2.03 4.72
C GLY A 36 -5.35 1.62 4.70
N VAL A 37 -4.74 1.59 5.88
CA VAL A 37 -3.42 0.98 6.10
C VAL A 37 -3.63 -0.52 6.34
N ASP A 38 -2.79 -1.35 5.74
CA ASP A 38 -2.80 -2.79 6.00
C ASP A 38 -2.18 -3.08 7.38
N THR A 39 -3.00 -3.21 8.42
CA THR A 39 -2.51 -3.52 9.77
C THR A 39 -1.97 -4.94 9.91
N ALA A 40 -2.19 -5.82 8.93
CA ALA A 40 -1.63 -7.17 8.92
C ALA A 40 -0.24 -7.21 8.27
N SER A 41 0.15 -6.15 7.54
CA SER A 41 1.50 -6.06 6.98
C SER A 41 2.54 -5.78 8.07
N ARG A 42 3.58 -6.60 8.11
CA ARG A 42 4.76 -6.41 8.97
C ARG A 42 5.52 -5.13 8.64
N LEU A 43 5.44 -4.65 7.40
CA LEU A 43 6.06 -3.39 7.01
C LEU A 43 5.45 -2.20 7.75
N ASN A 44 4.16 -2.27 8.08
CA ASN A 44 3.46 -1.21 8.80
C ASN A 44 3.66 -1.28 10.32
N GLU A 45 4.47 -2.24 10.82
CA GLU A 45 4.85 -2.28 12.22
C GLU A 45 5.75 -1.07 12.55
N PRO A 46 5.52 -0.38 13.68
CA PRO A 46 6.29 0.82 14.05
C PRO A 46 7.78 0.52 14.31
N THR A 47 8.14 -0.75 14.49
CA THR A 47 9.51 -1.22 14.66
C THR A 47 10.20 -1.56 13.35
N HIS A 48 9.47 -1.61 12.23
CA HIS A 48 10.03 -1.96 10.93
C HIS A 48 10.78 -0.75 10.34
N PRO A 49 12.06 -0.88 9.93
CA PRO A 49 12.86 0.24 9.45
C PRO A 49 12.29 0.88 8.18
N GLN A 50 11.59 0.10 7.34
CA GLN A 50 10.93 0.61 6.13
C GLN A 50 9.56 1.24 6.38
N SER A 51 8.97 1.13 7.58
CA SER A 51 7.66 1.73 7.90
C SER A 51 7.64 3.27 7.78
N ILE A 52 8.83 3.88 7.70
CA ILE A 52 9.03 5.32 7.55
C ILE A 52 9.00 5.72 6.06
N THR A 53 9.53 4.88 5.17
CA THR A 53 9.66 5.19 3.74
C THR A 53 8.72 4.39 2.86
N ALA A 54 7.98 3.47 3.45
CA ALA A 54 7.01 2.65 2.78
C ALA A 54 5.78 2.42 3.66
N ILE A 55 4.66 2.16 3.01
CA ILE A 55 3.41 1.80 3.69
C ILE A 55 2.60 0.88 2.80
N ASP A 56 2.12 -0.22 3.37
CA ASP A 56 1.19 -1.11 2.70
C ASP A 56 -0.24 -0.61 2.95
N ILE A 57 -0.99 -0.43 1.86
CA ILE A 57 -2.33 0.14 1.86
C ILE A 57 -3.32 -0.87 1.30
N VAL A 58 -4.53 -0.88 1.84
CA VAL A 58 -5.65 -1.66 1.33
C VAL A 58 -6.62 -0.73 0.62
N THR A 59 -7.06 -1.09 -0.58
CA THR A 59 -7.97 -0.28 -1.41
C THR A 59 -8.84 -1.21 -2.28
N ASN A 60 -10.01 -0.74 -2.67
CA ASN A 60 -10.85 -1.45 -3.65
C ASN A 60 -10.53 -1.07 -5.10
N ARG A 61 -9.49 -0.25 -5.32
CA ARG A 61 -9.09 0.24 -6.64
C ARG A 61 -7.98 -0.61 -7.25
N GLY A 62 -7.82 -0.51 -8.57
CA GLY A 62 -6.70 -1.14 -9.26
C GLY A 62 -5.39 -0.35 -9.10
N ILE A 63 -4.25 -1.02 -9.32
CA ILE A 63 -2.92 -0.40 -9.25
C ILE A 63 -2.75 0.78 -10.20
N ASP A 64 -3.33 0.69 -11.41
CA ASP A 64 -3.26 1.76 -12.41
C ASP A 64 -4.05 3.01 -11.99
N GLU A 65 -5.17 2.82 -11.27
CA GLU A 65 -5.91 3.95 -10.70
C GLU A 65 -5.08 4.64 -9.63
N ILE A 66 -4.46 3.87 -8.73
CA ILE A 66 -3.60 4.40 -7.68
C ILE A 66 -2.44 5.18 -8.29
N ARG A 67 -1.73 4.61 -9.27
CA ARG A 67 -0.65 5.30 -10.01
C ARG A 67 -1.13 6.60 -10.66
N ASN A 68 -2.29 6.58 -11.30
CA ASN A 68 -2.90 7.79 -11.88
C ASN A 68 -3.30 8.83 -10.83
N MET A 69 -3.64 8.41 -9.60
CA MET A 69 -3.91 9.35 -8.50
C MET A 69 -2.65 10.04 -7.98
N LEU A 70 -1.52 9.34 -8.01
CA LEU A 70 -0.23 9.87 -7.58
C LEU A 70 0.37 10.83 -8.59
N GLY A 71 0.19 10.56 -9.89
CA GLY A 71 0.70 11.42 -10.96
C GLY A 71 2.23 11.45 -10.96
N ASP A 72 2.81 12.65 -10.87
CA ASP A 72 4.27 12.86 -10.89
C ASP A 72 4.96 12.72 -9.51
N LEU A 73 4.26 12.17 -8.51
CA LEU A 73 4.91 11.89 -7.22
C LEU A 73 6.00 10.82 -7.40
N ALA A 74 7.15 11.02 -6.76
CA ALA A 74 8.26 10.07 -6.74
C ALA A 74 7.98 8.89 -5.78
N VAL A 75 6.79 8.29 -5.89
CA VAL A 75 6.34 7.16 -5.09
C VAL A 75 6.09 5.98 -6.03
N SER A 76 6.77 4.88 -5.74
CA SER A 76 6.54 3.61 -6.40
C SER A 76 5.28 2.96 -5.82
N VAL A 77 4.45 2.40 -6.70
CA VAL A 77 3.28 1.61 -6.32
C VAL A 77 3.45 0.22 -6.89
N GLU A 78 3.57 -0.75 -5.99
CA GLU A 78 3.80 -2.15 -6.33
C GLU A 78 2.86 -3.03 -5.51
N GLU A 79 2.66 -4.27 -5.92
CA GLU A 79 2.00 -5.25 -5.06
C GLU A 79 2.94 -5.57 -3.89
N PRO A 80 2.45 -5.72 -2.64
CA PRO A 80 3.30 -6.12 -1.54
C PRO A 80 3.89 -7.47 -1.90
N SER A 81 5.19 -7.50 -2.17
CA SER A 81 5.91 -8.76 -2.17
C SER A 81 5.81 -9.29 -0.76
N ASP A 82 5.17 -10.45 -0.57
CA ASP A 82 5.47 -11.28 0.59
C ASP A 82 6.99 -11.31 0.68
N GLU A 83 7.56 -10.77 1.75
CA GLU A 83 8.96 -11.06 2.09
C GLU A 83 9.00 -12.57 2.32
N VAL A 84 9.18 -13.32 1.23
CA VAL A 84 9.71 -14.67 1.27
C VAL A 84 11.07 -14.49 1.93
N LEU A 85 11.14 -14.84 3.21
CA LEU A 85 12.35 -14.97 3.99
C LEU A 85 13.28 -15.97 3.29
N GLU A 86 13.98 -15.54 2.25
CA GLU A 86 15.22 -16.17 1.84
C GLU A 86 16.34 -15.75 2.81
N ASP A 87 16.17 -16.01 4.12
CA ASP A 87 17.34 -16.13 5.00
C ASP A 87 17.03 -16.85 6.33
N ALA A 88 16.41 -18.02 6.23
CA ALA A 88 16.47 -19.04 7.28
C ALA A 88 17.56 -20.10 6.98
N MET A 89 18.63 -19.75 6.27
CA MET A 89 19.75 -20.66 5.98
C MET A 89 21.12 -19.95 5.95
N MET A 90 21.63 -19.57 7.12
CA MET A 90 23.08 -19.64 7.42
C MET A 90 23.35 -19.88 8.90
#